data_AF-A0A5J5CCN2-F1
#
_entry.id   AF-A0A5J5CCN2-F1
#
_cell.length_a   1.000
_cell.length_b   1.000
_cell.length_c   1.000
_cell.angle_alpha   90.00
_cell.angle_beta   90.00
_cell.angle_gamma   90.00
#
_symmetry.space_group_name_H-M   'P 1'
#
loop_
_entity.id
_entity.type
_entity.pdbx_description
1 polymer ?
#
loop_
_entity_poly.entity_id
_entity_poly.type
_entity_poly.pdbx_seq_one_letter_code
_entity_poly.pdbx_strand_id
1 'polypeptide(L)'
;MRPVVVTAILLLGVLMFMSDSAAGDLAQVCKTIYPVTPCKNKKLGEGWFQMGSNRCVKAFYNTQHLGHSDAEMTCRKFPNGHLVSIHNDAEVNQVQCAMYKATTGKAHYWIGAFLIDVSSK
;
A
#
# COMPACT_ATOMS: atom_id res chain seq x y z
N MET A 1 44.97 -2.64 -3.83
CA MET A 1 43.62 -2.97 -3.33
C MET A 1 43.51 -4.48 -3.20
N ARG A 2 43.11 -5.02 -2.04
CA ARG A 2 42.97 -6.48 -1.86
C ARG A 2 41.79 -6.98 -2.71
N PRO A 3 41.90 -8.11 -3.42
CA PRO A 3 40.85 -8.61 -4.31
C PRO A 3 39.48 -8.70 -3.63
N VAL A 4 39.47 -9.06 -2.34
CA VAL A 4 38.28 -9.14 -1.47
C VAL A 4 37.49 -7.82 -1.41
N VAL A 5 38.18 -6.68 -1.38
CA VAL A 5 37.54 -5.34 -1.31
C VAL A 5 36.85 -5.00 -2.62
N VAL A 6 37.44 -5.35 -3.76
CA VAL A 6 36.86 -5.08 -5.09
C VAL A 6 35.61 -5.94 -5.30
N THR A 7 35.67 -7.23 -4.93
CA THR A 7 34.48 -8.10 -4.95
C THR A 7 33.38 -7.61 -4.03
N ALA A 8 33.69 -7.13 -2.83
CA ALA A 8 32.70 -6.59 -1.90
C ALA A 8 32.01 -5.33 -2.46
N ILE A 9 32.78 -4.42 -3.07
CA ILE A 9 32.24 -3.20 -3.69
C ILE A 9 31.36 -3.53 -4.90
N LEU A 10 31.78 -4.47 -5.76
CA LEU A 10 30.97 -4.90 -6.91
C LEU A 10 29.66 -5.56 -6.46
N LEU A 11 29.70 -6.43 -5.45
CA LEU A 11 28.49 -7.06 -4.89
C LEU A 11 27.55 -6.02 -4.27
N LEU A 12 28.08 -5.07 -3.50
CA LEU A 12 27.28 -3.96 -2.94
C LEU A 12 26.64 -3.10 -4.05
N GLY A 13 27.40 -2.77 -5.10
CA GLY A 13 26.89 -2.04 -6.25
C GLY A 13 25.73 -2.78 -6.94
N VAL A 14 25.92 -4.07 -7.24
CA VAL A 14 24.87 -4.89 -7.88
C VAL A 14 23.61 -5.00 -7.00
N LEU A 15 23.75 -5.15 -5.68
CA LEU A 15 22.62 -5.18 -4.74
C LEU A 15 21.85 -3.85 -4.71
N MET A 16 22.53 -2.72 -4.79
CA MET A 16 21.89 -1.39 -4.87
C MET A 16 21.13 -1.22 -6.19
N PHE A 17 21.70 -1.60 -7.33
CA PHE A 17 21.04 -1.48 -8.64
C PHE A 17 19.76 -2.32 -8.76
N MET A 18 19.73 -3.54 -8.20
CA MET A 18 18.53 -4.39 -8.25
C MET A 18 17.37 -3.86 -7.40
N SER A 19 17.67 -3.03 -6.39
CA SER A 19 16.66 -2.46 -5.49
C SER A 19 15.86 -1.31 -6.14
N ASP A 20 16.50 -0.54 -7.02
CA ASP A 20 15.86 0.60 -7.70
C ASP A 20 14.91 0.19 -8.82
N SER A 21 15.18 -0.92 -9.52
CA SER A 21 14.38 -1.33 -10.69
C SER A 21 12.94 -1.70 -10.33
N ALA A 22 12.71 -2.41 -9.22
CA ALA A 22 11.37 -2.79 -8.78
C ALA A 22 10.56 -1.59 -8.25
N ALA A 23 11.23 -0.62 -7.60
CA ALA A 23 10.59 0.60 -7.12
C ALA A 23 10.25 1.57 -8.27
N GLY A 24 11.12 1.64 -9.29
CA GLY A 24 10.90 2.43 -10.50
C GLY A 24 9.68 1.96 -11.30
N ASP A 25 9.44 0.65 -11.34
CA ASP A 25 8.28 0.06 -12.04
C ASP A 25 6.94 0.51 -11.42
N LEU A 26 6.79 0.38 -10.10
CA LEU A 26 5.56 0.79 -9.41
C LEU A 26 5.31 2.31 -9.54
N ALA A 27 6.34 3.14 -9.38
CA ALA A 27 6.21 4.59 -9.49
C ALA A 27 5.70 5.01 -10.88
N GLN A 28 6.21 4.34 -11.93
CA GLN A 28 5.78 4.61 -13.30
C GLN A 28 4.34 4.14 -13.54
N VAL A 29 3.98 2.92 -13.11
CA VAL A 29 2.61 2.38 -13.21
C VAL A 29 1.60 3.30 -12.53
N CYS A 30 1.90 3.78 -11.33
CA CYS A 30 1.04 4.71 -10.58
C CYS A 30 0.94 6.10 -11.21
N LYS A 31 1.90 6.48 -12.05
CA LYS A 31 1.87 7.75 -12.77
C LYS A 31 1.09 7.66 -14.07
N THR A 32 1.18 6.54 -14.79
CA THR A 32 0.67 6.42 -16.17
C THR A 32 -0.63 5.62 -16.29
N ILE A 33 -0.77 4.51 -15.57
CA ILE A 33 -1.89 3.59 -15.71
C ILE A 33 -2.92 3.83 -14.60
N TYR A 34 -2.46 3.98 -13.36
CA TYR A 34 -3.33 4.15 -12.18
C TYR A 34 -3.05 5.47 -11.45
N PRO A 35 -3.30 6.64 -12.09
CA PRO A 35 -3.04 7.93 -11.49
C PRO A 35 -3.87 8.14 -10.23
N VAL A 36 -3.19 8.39 -9.12
CA VAL A 36 -3.85 8.60 -7.83
C VAL A 36 -4.53 9.96 -7.79
N THR A 37 -5.85 9.95 -7.75
CA THR A 37 -6.68 11.16 -7.69
C THR A 37 -7.31 11.34 -6.30
N PRO A 38 -7.52 12.58 -5.84
CA PRO A 38 -8.27 12.85 -4.62
C PRO A 38 -9.68 12.28 -4.69
N CYS A 39 -10.19 11.78 -3.57
CA CYS A 39 -11.56 11.29 -3.46
C CYS A 39 -12.58 12.36 -3.89
N LYS A 40 -13.60 11.95 -4.65
CA LYS A 40 -14.69 12.84 -5.09
C LYS A 40 -15.56 13.29 -3.91
N ASN A 41 -15.75 12.42 -2.91
CA ASN A 41 -16.50 12.76 -1.70
C ASN A 41 -15.69 13.73 -0.81
N LYS A 42 -15.95 15.03 -0.98
CA LYS A 42 -15.26 16.11 -0.27
C LYS A 42 -15.48 16.09 1.24
N LYS A 43 -16.51 15.41 1.75
CA LYS A 43 -16.80 15.32 3.19
C LYS A 43 -15.76 14.51 3.96
N LEU A 44 -15.00 13.64 3.28
CA LEU A 44 -13.98 12.81 3.92
C LEU A 44 -12.69 13.57 4.25
N GLY A 45 -12.50 14.77 3.67
CA GLY A 45 -11.31 15.57 3.88
C GLY A 45 -10.07 15.05 3.13
N GLU A 46 -8.90 15.47 3.61
CA GLU A 46 -7.63 15.23 2.91
C GLU A 46 -7.08 13.80 3.07
N GLY A 47 -6.25 13.41 2.11
CA GLY A 47 -5.56 12.11 2.08
C GLY A 47 -6.47 10.91 1.85
N TRP A 48 -7.71 11.12 1.40
CA TRP A 48 -8.55 10.09 0.80
C TRP A 48 -8.38 10.10 -0.71
N PHE A 49 -8.20 8.92 -1.29
CA PHE A 49 -7.99 8.72 -2.72
C PHE A 49 -9.15 7.96 -3.34
N GLN A 50 -9.46 8.27 -4.58
CA GLN A 50 -10.55 7.62 -5.31
C GLN A 50 -10.20 6.16 -5.63
N MET A 51 -11.13 5.25 -5.37
CA MET A 51 -11.04 3.82 -5.72
C MET A 51 -12.33 3.40 -6.43
N GLY A 52 -12.20 2.91 -7.67
CA GLY A 52 -13.35 2.66 -8.53
C GLY A 52 -14.24 3.89 -8.73
N SER A 53 -15.53 3.67 -8.96
CA SER A 53 -16.49 4.76 -9.24
C SER A 53 -16.93 5.53 -7.98
N ASN A 54 -17.17 4.83 -6.86
CA ASN A 54 -17.88 5.37 -5.69
C ASN A 54 -17.21 5.08 -4.34
N ARG A 55 -16.02 4.48 -4.32
CA ARG A 55 -15.30 4.17 -3.07
C ARG A 55 -14.09 5.08 -2.93
N CYS A 56 -13.65 5.26 -1.68
CA CYS A 56 -12.45 6.00 -1.37
C CYS A 56 -11.62 5.22 -0.35
N VAL A 57 -10.30 5.34 -0.46
CA VAL A 57 -9.33 4.61 0.35
C VAL A 57 -8.34 5.59 0.99
N LYS A 58 -7.89 5.28 2.21
CA LYS A 58 -6.91 6.06 2.95
C LYS A 58 -5.95 5.14 3.68
N ALA A 59 -4.67 5.47 3.59
CA ALA A 59 -3.61 4.82 4.38
C ALA A 59 -3.58 5.42 5.79
N PHE A 60 -3.58 4.58 6.82
CA PHE A 60 -3.27 4.97 8.19
C PHE A 60 -1.90 4.38 8.54
N TYR A 61 -0.88 5.24 8.67
CA TYR A 61 0.53 4.81 8.75
C TYR A 61 1.32 5.44 9.90
N ASN A 62 0.86 6.57 10.45
CA ASN A 62 1.47 7.23 11.62
C ASN A 62 0.74 6.85 12.93
N THR A 63 0.12 5.68 12.97
CA THR A 63 -0.64 5.19 14.13
C THR A 63 0.12 4.05 14.81
N GLN A 64 -0.26 3.73 16.05
CA GLN A 64 0.23 2.53 16.74
C GLN A 64 0.06 1.29 15.85
N HIS A 65 0.99 0.34 15.92
CA HIS A 65 0.85 -0.95 15.22
C HIS A 65 -0.38 -1.68 15.77
N LEU A 66 -1.46 -1.70 14.98
CA LEU A 66 -2.73 -2.33 15.35
C LEU A 66 -2.75 -3.79 14.91
N GLY A 67 -3.49 -4.63 15.64
CA GLY A 67 -3.96 -5.92 15.11
C GLY A 67 -5.07 -5.71 14.08
N HIS A 68 -5.39 -6.76 13.31
CA HIS A 68 -6.42 -6.69 12.26
C HIS A 68 -7.77 -6.19 12.79
N SER A 69 -8.25 -6.74 13.91
CA SER A 69 -9.54 -6.34 14.51
C SER A 69 -9.56 -4.88 14.96
N ASP A 70 -8.46 -4.39 15.55
CA ASP A 70 -8.35 -2.99 15.98
C ASP A 70 -8.27 -2.02 14.79
N ALA A 71 -7.63 -2.46 13.71
CA ALA A 71 -7.60 -1.72 12.45
C ALA A 71 -9.00 -1.61 11.84
N GLU A 72 -9.78 -2.69 11.82
CA GLU A 72 -11.19 -2.67 11.40
C GLU A 72 -12.04 -1.74 12.27
N MET A 73 -11.89 -1.82 13.60
CA MET A 73 -12.59 -0.89 14.52
C MET A 73 -12.21 0.57 14.26
N THR A 74 -10.96 0.84 13.87
CA THR A 74 -10.51 2.18 13.50
C THR A 74 -11.16 2.65 12.20
N CYS A 75 -11.23 1.80 11.18
CA CYS A 75 -11.90 2.11 9.92
C CYS A 75 -13.41 2.38 10.11
N ARG A 76 -14.07 1.65 11.02
CA ARG A 76 -15.49 1.83 11.36
C ARG A 76 -15.84 3.15 12.03
N LYS A 77 -14.85 3.92 12.50
CA LYS A 77 -15.08 5.29 13.00
C LYS A 77 -15.48 6.25 11.88
N PHE A 78 -15.21 5.90 10.63
CA PHE A 78 -15.66 6.66 9.47
C PHE A 78 -17.03 6.15 8.99
N PRO A 79 -17.95 7.01 8.56
CA PRO A 79 -19.24 6.59 8.03
C PRO A 79 -19.09 5.60 6.87
N ASN A 80 -19.65 4.40 7.00
CA ASN A 80 -19.50 3.27 6.06
C ASN A 80 -18.04 2.83 5.83
N GLY A 81 -17.14 3.14 6.77
CA GLY A 81 -15.73 2.80 6.69
C GLY A 81 -15.46 1.37 7.16
N HIS A 82 -14.64 0.67 6.40
CA HIS A 82 -14.16 -0.69 6.68
C HIS A 82 -12.71 -0.82 6.19
N LEU A 83 -12.00 -1.85 6.65
CA LEU A 83 -10.79 -2.28 5.97
C LEU A 83 -11.09 -2.53 4.49
N VAL A 84 -10.15 -2.16 3.62
CA VAL A 84 -10.40 -2.16 2.19
C VAL A 84 -10.71 -3.57 1.67
N SER A 85 -11.81 -3.68 0.94
CA SER A 85 -12.15 -4.86 0.15
C SER A 85 -11.68 -4.67 -1.29
N ILE A 86 -10.98 -5.67 -1.84
CA ILE A 86 -10.39 -5.62 -3.18
C ILE A 86 -10.98 -6.77 -3.98
N HIS A 87 -11.55 -6.46 -5.14
CA HIS A 87 -12.36 -7.41 -5.91
C HIS A 87 -11.81 -7.72 -7.32
N ASN A 88 -10.76 -7.01 -7.75
CA ASN A 88 -10.11 -7.22 -9.05
C ASN A 88 -8.72 -6.57 -9.09
N ASP A 89 -7.93 -6.86 -10.12
CA ASP A 89 -6.57 -6.37 -10.27
C ASP A 89 -6.48 -4.86 -10.43
N ALA A 90 -7.48 -4.22 -11.05
CA ALA A 90 -7.51 -2.76 -11.17
C ALA A 90 -7.61 -2.11 -9.77
N GLU A 91 -8.41 -2.69 -8.88
CA GLU A 91 -8.53 -2.26 -7.50
C GLU A 91 -7.26 -2.51 -6.68
N VAL A 92 -6.58 -3.64 -6.89
CA VAL A 92 -5.26 -3.91 -6.29
C VAL A 92 -4.30 -2.77 -6.61
N ASN A 93 -4.16 -2.43 -7.90
CA ASN A 93 -3.25 -1.40 -8.35
C ASN A 93 -3.64 -0.01 -7.84
N GLN A 94 -4.93 0.33 -7.83
CA GLN A 94 -5.41 1.60 -7.28
C GLN A 94 -5.07 1.74 -5.79
N VAL A 95 -5.28 0.70 -4.99
CA VAL A 95 -4.94 0.69 -3.56
C VAL A 95 -3.42 0.83 -3.39
N GLN A 96 -2.63 0.02 -4.08
CA GLN A 96 -1.17 0.07 -4.01
C GLN A 96 -0.63 1.46 -4.35
N CYS A 97 -1.12 2.07 -5.44
CA CYS A 97 -0.70 3.41 -5.83
C CYS A 97 -1.13 4.48 -4.82
N ALA A 98 -2.35 4.37 -4.26
CA ALA A 98 -2.80 5.26 -3.20
C ALA A 98 -1.91 5.17 -1.95
N MET A 99 -1.52 3.95 -1.55
CA MET A 99 -0.62 3.75 -0.41
C MET A 99 0.80 4.25 -0.70
N TYR A 100 1.32 3.98 -1.90
CA TYR A 100 2.62 4.47 -2.36
C TYR A 100 2.70 6.01 -2.33
N LYS A 101 1.62 6.68 -2.72
CA LYS A 101 1.52 8.15 -2.63
C LYS A 101 1.38 8.64 -1.19
N ALA A 102 0.71 7.89 -0.32
CA ALA A 102 0.48 8.28 1.06
C ALA A 102 1.74 8.15 1.92
N THR A 103 2.61 7.18 1.62
CA THR A 103 3.81 6.88 2.42
C THR A 103 5.03 6.66 1.55
N THR A 104 6.11 7.37 1.84
CA THR A 104 7.44 7.13 1.25
C THR A 104 8.09 5.94 1.98
N GLY A 105 7.64 4.71 1.70
CA GLY A 105 8.22 3.50 2.29
C GLY A 105 7.40 2.23 2.06
N LYS A 106 8.00 1.06 2.36
CA LYS A 106 7.33 -0.25 2.34
C LYS A 106 6.49 -0.43 3.61
N ALA A 107 5.37 0.28 3.72
CA ALA A 107 4.43 0.07 4.81
C ALA A 107 3.53 -1.14 4.52
N HIS A 108 3.35 -2.00 5.52
CA HIS A 108 2.39 -3.10 5.47
C HIS A 108 1.05 -2.61 6.02
N TYR A 109 -0.03 -2.87 5.28
CA TYR A 109 -1.37 -2.43 5.63
C TYR A 109 -2.30 -3.61 5.83
N TRP A 110 -3.17 -3.52 6.83
CA TRP A 110 -4.30 -4.43 6.94
C TRP A 110 -5.33 -4.15 5.84
N ILE A 111 -5.88 -5.23 5.28
CA ILE A 111 -7.00 -5.22 4.34
C ILE A 111 -8.13 -6.08 4.90
N GLY A 112 -9.34 -5.99 4.34
CA GLY A 112 -10.52 -6.68 4.88
C GLY A 112 -10.56 -8.19 4.63
N ALA A 113 -9.50 -8.78 4.08
CA ALA A 113 -9.41 -10.21 3.84
C ALA A 113 -8.95 -10.94 5.11
N PHE A 114 -9.72 -11.91 5.57
CA PHE A 114 -9.38 -12.77 6.68
C PHE A 114 -9.78 -14.22 6.36
N LEU A 115 -8.93 -15.18 6.75
CA LEU A 115 -9.26 -16.60 6.70
C LEU A 115 -9.98 -16.97 7.99
N ILE A 116 -11.12 -17.64 7.88
CA ILE A 116 -11.72 -18.35 9.01
C ILE A 116 -11.23 -19.80 8.89
N ASP A 117 -10.33 -20.23 9.77
CA ASP A 117 -10.02 -21.65 9.88
C ASP A 117 -11.21 -22.37 10.51
N VAL A 118 -12.03 -22.99 9.66
CA VAL A 118 -13.13 -23.87 10.09
C VAL A 118 -12.58 -25.26 10.38
N SER A 119 -11.55 -25.36 11.23
CA SER A 119 -11.01 -26.64 11.69
C SER A 119 -11.16 -26.76 13.20
N SER A 120 -12.40 -26.87 13.65
CA SER A 120 -12.70 -27.38 14.99
C SER A 120 -14.09 -28.02 14.97
N LYS A 121 -14.10 -29.33 14.72
CA LYS A 121 -15.11 -30.27 15.18
C LYS A 121 -14.40 -31.40 15.90
#